data_AF-A0A6N6W3E7-F1
#
_entry.id   AF-A0A6N6W3E7-F1
#
_cell.length_a   1.000
_cell.length_b   1.000
_cell.length_c   1.000
_cell.angle_alpha   90.00
_cell.angle_beta   90.00
_cell.angle_gamma   90.00
#
_symmetry.space_group_name_H-M   'P 1'
#
loop_
_entity.id
_entity.type
_entity.pdbx_description
1 polymer ?
#
loop_
_entity_poly.entity_id
_entity_poly.type
_entity_poly.pdbx_seq_one_letter_code
_entity_poly.pdbx_strand_id
1 'polypeptide(L)'
;MKFDARRAKLLQPQQHIAFDDFPGLRLEATATRRTWTYRYRSPLDGHMRQIKLGDWPAMPLAAAVVKWETKRGIRDTGEEALSH
;
A
#
# COMPACT_ATOMS: atom_id res chain seq x y z
N MET A 1 0.68 14.47 -1.92
CA MET A 1 -0.74 14.84 -1.67
C MET A 1 -1.20 14.27 -0.33
N LYS A 2 -1.85 15.08 0.53
CA LYS A 2 -2.41 14.63 1.83
C LYS A 2 -3.59 13.68 1.58
N PHE A 3 -3.61 12.50 2.19
CA PHE A 3 -4.76 11.59 2.11
C PHE A 3 -6.04 12.27 2.58
N ASP A 4 -7.09 12.18 1.77
CA ASP A 4 -8.42 12.65 2.14
C ASP A 4 -9.36 11.46 2.33
N ALA A 5 -9.72 11.20 3.60
CA ALA A 5 -10.62 10.12 3.96
C ALA A 5 -12.02 10.27 3.35
N ARG A 6 -12.46 11.50 3.03
CA ARG A 6 -13.74 11.76 2.35
C ARG A 6 -13.65 11.30 0.90
N ARG A 7 -12.56 11.64 0.20
CA ARG A 7 -12.31 11.15 -1.16
C ARG A 7 -12.20 9.64 -1.20
N ALA A 8 -11.53 9.04 -0.20
CA ALA A 8 -11.44 7.58 -0.07
C ALA A 8 -12.81 6.91 0.10
N LYS A 9 -13.75 7.54 0.83
CA LYS A 9 -15.12 7.05 0.97
C LYS A 9 -15.94 7.18 -0.31
N LEU A 10 -15.64 8.19 -1.14
CA LEU A 10 -16.30 8.45 -2.42
C LEU A 10 -15.67 7.67 -3.60
N LEU A 11 -14.60 6.92 -3.36
CA LEU A 11 -14.00 6.07 -4.39
C LEU A 11 -15.02 5.05 -4.89
N GLN A 12 -15.11 4.96 -6.21
CA GLN A 12 -15.86 3.91 -6.89
C GLN A 12 -15.07 2.60 -6.84
N PRO A 13 -15.74 1.43 -6.93
CA PRO A 13 -15.08 0.15 -7.11
C PRO A 13 -14.10 0.22 -8.30
N GLN A 14 -12.96 -0.46 -8.18
CA GLN A 14 -11.84 -0.47 -9.15
C GLN A 14 -11.04 0.83 -9.23
N GLN A 15 -11.45 1.90 -8.53
CA GLN A 15 -10.60 3.08 -8.41
C GLN A 15 -9.53 2.89 -7.34
N HIS A 16 -8.41 3.58 -7.52
CA HIS A 16 -7.33 3.61 -6.54
C HIS A 16 -6.81 5.02 -6.30
N ILE A 17 -6.35 5.26 -5.08
CA ILE A 17 -5.57 6.46 -4.75
C ILE A 17 -4.11 6.08 -4.65
N ALA A 18 -3.27 6.74 -5.43
CA ALA A 18 -1.82 6.67 -5.30
C ALA A 18 -1.31 7.87 -4.48
N PHE A 19 -0.16 7.69 -3.84
CA PHE A 19 0.47 8.73 -3.01
C PHE A 19 1.85 9.04 -3.55
N ASP A 20 2.07 10.29 -3.96
CA ASP A 20 3.38 10.73 -4.46
C ASP A 20 4.45 10.69 -3.35
N ASP A 21 4.05 11.02 -2.11
CA ASP A 21 4.91 10.98 -0.94
C ASP A 21 5.31 9.54 -0.54
N PHE A 22 4.52 8.54 -0.93
CA PHE A 22 4.70 7.14 -0.58
C PHE A 22 4.67 6.28 -1.84
N PRO A 23 5.77 6.22 -2.63
CA PRO A 23 5.80 5.52 -3.90
C PRO A 23 5.45 4.03 -3.71
N GLY A 24 4.51 3.57 -4.53
CA GLY A 24 4.01 2.19 -4.52
C GLY A 24 2.87 1.95 -3.53
N LEU A 25 2.64 2.81 -2.55
CA LEU A 25 1.48 2.72 -1.66
C LEU A 25 0.22 3.14 -2.43
N ARG A 26 -0.83 2.32 -2.34
CA ARG A 26 -2.12 2.53 -3.00
C ARG A 26 -3.27 2.16 -2.09
N LEU A 27 -4.39 2.86 -2.22
CA LEU A 27 -5.67 2.46 -1.64
C LEU A 27 -6.58 2.02 -2.76
N GLU A 28 -6.84 0.72 -2.88
CA GLU A 28 -7.78 0.17 -3.86
C GLU A 28 -9.17 0.08 -3.26
N ALA A 29 -10.16 0.66 -3.93
CA ALA A 29 -11.56 0.48 -3.59
C ALA A 29 -12.11 -0.73 -4.34
N THR A 30 -12.61 -1.71 -3.59
CA THR A 30 -13.42 -2.81 -4.15
C THR A 30 -14.91 -2.46 -4.03
N ALA A 31 -15.78 -3.35 -4.52
CA ALA A 31 -17.22 -3.20 -4.42
C ALA A 31 -17.72 -2.98 -2.98
N THR A 32 -17.04 -3.57 -2.00
CA THR A 32 -17.51 -3.63 -0.60
C THR A 32 -16.55 -3.00 0.40
N ARG A 33 -15.26 -2.92 0.10
CA ARG A 33 -14.23 -2.48 1.05
C ARG A 33 -13.11 -1.73 0.36
N ARG A 34 -12.31 -0.99 1.12
CA ARG A 34 -11.10 -0.34 0.60
C ARG A 34 -9.90 -1.02 1.21
N THR A 35 -8.86 -1.28 0.44
CA THR A 35 -7.71 -2.06 0.86
C THR A 35 -6.43 -1.31 0.55
N TRP A 36 -5.56 -1.19 1.54
CA TRP A 36 -4.22 -0.68 1.37
C TRP A 36 -3.36 -1.76 0.70
N THR A 37 -2.82 -1.44 -0.46
CA THR A 37 -1.90 -2.29 -1.20
C THR A 37 -0.58 -1.56 -1.40
N TYR A 38 0.51 -2.28 -1.23
CA TYR A 38 1.84 -1.80 -1.54
C TYR A 38 2.39 -2.56 -2.71
N ARG A 39 2.60 -1.86 -3.83
CA ARG A 39 3.16 -2.42 -5.03
C ARG A 39 4.55 -1.85 -5.28
N TYR A 40 5.53 -2.72 -5.41
CA TYR A 40 6.92 -2.35 -5.68
C TYR A 40 7.57 -3.38 -6.61
N ARG A 41 8.65 -2.96 -7.26
CA ARG A 41 9.52 -3.85 -8.01
C ARG A 41 10.54 -4.42 -7.03
N SER A 42 10.58 -5.74 -6.88
CA SER A 42 11.56 -6.41 -6.04
C SER A 42 12.96 -6.18 -6.63
N PRO A 43 13.94 -5.74 -5.83
CA PRO A 43 15.31 -5.55 -6.29
C PRO A 43 16.05 -6.89 -6.47
N LEU A 44 15.56 -7.97 -5.85
CA LEU A 44 16.19 -9.29 -5.90
C LEU A 44 16.00 -9.97 -7.27
N ASP A 45 14.79 -9.88 -7.81
CA ASP A 45 14.36 -10.61 -9.01
C ASP A 45 13.83 -9.69 -10.11
N GLY A 46 13.64 -8.39 -9.83
CA GLY A 46 13.10 -7.43 -10.78
C GLY A 46 11.60 -7.58 -11.05
N HIS A 47 10.90 -8.47 -10.35
CA HIS A 47 9.48 -8.72 -10.55
C HIS A 47 8.61 -7.71 -9.78
N MET A 48 7.41 -7.46 -10.30
CA MET A 48 6.41 -6.65 -9.62
C MET A 48 5.76 -7.45 -8.49
N ARG A 49 5.92 -7.01 -7.25
CA ARG A 49 5.25 -7.56 -6.08
C ARG A 49 4.15 -6.61 -5.62
N GLN A 50 3.01 -7.16 -5.23
CA GLN A 50 1.92 -6.42 -4.62
C GLN A 50 1.53 -7.12 -3.32
N ILE A 51 1.53 -6.38 -2.22
CA ILE A 51 1.25 -6.90 -0.87
C ILE A 51 0.08 -6.14 -0.28
N LYS A 52 -0.86 -6.86 0.33
CA LYS A 52 -1.93 -6.27 1.13
C LYS A 52 -1.39 -5.83 2.49
N LEU A 53 -1.52 -4.54 2.81
CA LEU A 53 -1.11 -3.99 4.12
C LEU A 53 -2.23 -4.07 5.17
N GLY A 54 -3.47 -3.86 4.74
CA GLY A 54 -4.66 -3.89 5.60
C GLY A 54 -5.90 -3.29 4.94
N ASP A 55 -7.01 -3.29 5.66
CA ASP A 55 -8.31 -2.85 5.17
C ASP A 55 -8.67 -1.47 5.77
N TRP A 56 -9.14 -0.55 4.94
CA TRP A 56 -9.74 0.71 5.34
C TRP A 56 -11.27 0.53 5.46
N PRO A 57 -11.97 1.14 6.44
CA PRO A 57 -11.53 2.20 7.36
C PRO A 57 -10.87 1.74 8.66
N ALA A 58 -10.80 0.43 8.92
CA ALA A 58 -10.18 -0.10 10.15
C ALA A 58 -8.71 0.33 10.31
N MET A 59 -7.97 0.40 9.19
CA MET A 59 -6.60 0.90 9.15
C MET A 59 -6.55 2.32 8.57
N PRO A 60 -6.18 3.34 9.36
CA PRO A 60 -5.95 4.69 8.85
C PRO A 60 -4.65 4.76 8.04
N LEU A 61 -4.50 5.83 7.23
CA LEU A 61 -3.29 6.04 6.41
C LEU A 61 -2.01 5.92 7.25
N ALA A 62 -1.95 6.54 8.43
CA ALA A 62 -0.75 6.52 9.27
C ALA A 62 -0.29 5.09 9.58
N ALA A 63 -1.23 4.20 9.92
CA ALA A 63 -0.91 2.79 10.18
C ALA A 63 -0.47 2.04 8.89
N ALA A 64 -1.07 2.38 7.74
CA ALA A 64 -0.62 1.84 6.45
C ALA A 64 0.79 2.32 6.07
N VAL A 65 1.11 3.58 6.33
CA VAL A 65 2.44 4.18 6.09
C VAL A 65 3.50 3.53 6.98
N VAL A 66 3.22 3.28 8.27
CA VAL A 66 4.15 2.57 9.16
C VAL A 66 4.47 1.17 8.63
N LYS A 67 3.46 0.42 8.18
CA LYS A 67 3.68 -0.90 7.56
C LYS A 67 4.46 -0.80 6.24
N TRP A 68 4.14 0.19 5.42
CA TRP A 68 4.86 0.46 4.17
C TRP A 68 6.33 0.79 4.44
N GLU A 69 6.62 1.64 5.41
CA GLU A 69 7.97 2.03 5.81
C GLU A 69 8.76 0.83 6.30
N THR A 70 8.14 -0.03 7.14
CA THR A 70 8.74 -1.28 7.58
C THR A 70 9.12 -2.18 6.40
N LYS A 71 8.18 -2.39 5.44
CA LYS A 71 8.44 -3.21 4.25
C LYS A 71 9.48 -2.59 3.32
N ARG A 72 9.51 -1.26 3.20
CA ARG A 72 10.51 -0.51 2.45
C ARG A 72 11.89 -0.63 3.09
N GLY A 73 11.96 -0.56 4.42
CA GLY A 73 13.17 -0.76 5.21
C GLY A 73 13.74 -2.16 4.98
N ILE A 74 12.93 -3.20 5.11
CA ILE A 74 13.33 -4.60 4.83
C ILE A 74 13.91 -4.76 3.41
N ARG A 75 13.29 -4.10 2.42
CA ARG A 75 13.82 -4.07 1.04
C ARG A 75 15.17 -3.36 0.95
N ASP A 76 15.30 -2.22 1.62
CA ASP A 76 16.52 -1.38 1.60
C ASP A 76 17.69 -2.07 2.33
N THR A 77 17.42 -2.76 3.44
CA THR A 77 18.40 -3.54 4.19
C THR A 77 18.72 -4.90 3.55
N GLY A 78 18.04 -5.27 2.45
CA GLY A 78 18.28 -6.54 1.75
C GLY A 78 17.69 -7.78 2.43
N GLU A 79 16.89 -7.62 3.50
CA GLU A 79 16.20 -8.69 4.21
C GLU A 79 14.89 -9.15 3.50
N GLU A 80 14.76 -8.89 2.20
CA GLU A 80 13.62 -9.36 1.41
C GLU A 80 13.67 -10.88 1.09
N ALA A 81 14.56 -11.62 1.76
CA ALA A 81 14.61 -13.08 1.79
C ALA A 81 13.89 -13.58 3.05
N LEU A 82 12.92 -14.48 2.87
CA LEU A 82 12.12 -15.21 3.89
C LEU A 82 10.73 -14.64 4.19
N SER A 83 9.80 -14.88 3.26
CA SER A 83 8.47 -15.36 3.66
C SER A 83 8.04 -16.39 2.62
N HIS A 84 8.26 -17.66 2.96
CA HIS A 84 7.63 -18.83 2.34
C HIS A 84 6.29 -19.06 3.03
#